data_AF-A0A530Y4T2-F1
#
_entry.id   AF-A0A530Y4T2-F1
#
_cell.length_a   1.000
_cell.length_b   1.000
_cell.length_c   1.000
_cell.angle_alpha   90.00
_cell.angle_beta   90.00
_cell.angle_gamma   90.00
#
_symmetry.space_group_name_H-M   'P 1'
#
loop_
_entity.id
_entity.type
_entity.pdbx_description
1 polymer ?
#
loop_
_entity_poly.entity_id
_entity_poly.type
_entity_poly.pdbx_seq_one_letter_code
_entity_poly.pdbx_strand_id
1 'polypeptide(L)' 'SWNGEAVHGPRELIRRLGPDSAGASVTLGVVRGGERRDVVLTIGEKPLN' A
#
# COMPACT_ATOMS: atom_id res chain seq x y z
N SER A 1 2.61 -4.05 6.07
CA SER A 1 1.90 -5.15 5.40
C SER A 1 0.91 -4.57 4.41
N TRP A 2 0.45 -5.39 3.48
CA TRP A 2 -0.58 -5.07 2.51
C TRP A 2 -1.67 -6.12 2.61
N ASN A 3 -2.87 -5.75 3.06
CA ASN A 3 -3.99 -6.67 3.29
C ASN A 3 -3.58 -7.89 4.15
N GLY A 4 -2.81 -7.64 5.21
CA GLY A 4 -2.28 -8.69 6.10
C GLY A 4 -1.01 -9.38 5.62
N GLU A 5 -0.65 -9.26 4.33
CA GLU A 5 0.56 -9.87 3.79
C GLU A 5 1.81 -9.03 4.10
N ALA A 6 2.93 -9.71 4.37
CA ALA A 6 4.22 -9.05 4.52
C ALA A 6 4.61 -8.38 3.19
N VAL A 7 5.25 -7.21 3.31
CA VAL A 7 5.87 -6.53 2.17
C VAL A 7 7.36 -6.49 2.49
N HIS A 8 8.17 -7.13 1.64
CA HIS A 8 9.59 -7.35 1.91
C HIS A 8 10.49 -6.22 1.37
N GLY A 9 9.93 -5.27 0.62
CA GLY A 9 10.65 -4.06 0.24
C GLY A 9 9.92 -3.19 -0.78
N PRO A 10 10.53 -2.05 -1.16
CA PRO A 10 9.89 -1.05 -2.02
C PRO A 10 9.47 -1.58 -3.39
N ARG A 11 10.27 -2.46 -4.01
CA ARG A 11 9.96 -3.02 -5.34
C ARG A 11 8.68 -3.85 -5.34
N GLU A 12 8.44 -4.58 -4.26
CA GLU A 12 7.21 -5.35 -4.12
C GLU A 12 6.00 -4.42 -3.96
N LEU A 13 6.13 -3.37 -3.14
CA LEU A 13 5.07 -2.38 -2.97
C LEU A 13 4.73 -1.68 -4.30
N ILE A 14 5.74 -1.28 -5.09
CA ILE A 14 5.54 -0.67 -6.41
C ILE A 14 4.80 -1.61 -7.36
N ARG A 15 5.11 -2.92 -7.34
CA ARG A 15 4.37 -3.92 -8.14
C ARG A 15 2.89 -4.01 -7.73
N ARG A 16 2.60 -3.96 -6.43
CA ARG A 16 1.21 -3.94 -5.92
C ARG A 16 0.48 -2.65 -6.31
N LEU A 17 1.19 -1.53 -6.46
CA LEU A 17 0.70 -0.25 -6.99
C LEU A 17 0.67 -0.18 -8.53
N GLY A 18 0.54 -1.33 -9.21
CA GLY A 18 0.45 -1.39 -10.66
C GLY A 18 -0.80 -0.70 -11.24
N PRO A 19 -0.93 -0.64 -12.59
CA PRO A 19 -2.00 0.10 -13.28
C PRO A 19 -3.42 -0.26 -12.80
N ASP A 20 -3.65 -1.54 -12.49
CA ASP A 20 -4.97 -2.04 -12.08
C ASP A 20 -5.32 -1.75 -10.62
N SER A 21 -4.41 -1.11 -9.86
CA SER A 21 -4.61 -0.87 -8.44
C SER A 21 -5.45 0.37 -8.14
N ALA A 22 -5.57 1.30 -9.09
CA ALA A 22 -6.33 2.53 -8.89
C ALA A 22 -7.81 2.24 -8.54
N GLY A 23 -8.33 2.93 -7.54
CA GLY A 23 -9.68 2.73 -7.01
C GLY A 23 -9.81 1.57 -6.01
N ALA A 24 -8.81 0.70 -5.87
CA ALA A 24 -8.87 -0.39 -4.89
C ALA A 24 -8.77 0.14 -3.45
N SER A 25 -9.57 -0.42 -2.56
CA SER A 25 -9.45 -0.20 -1.11
C SER A 25 -8.54 -1.27 -0.51
N VAL A 26 -7.53 -0.84 0.26
CA VAL A 26 -6.52 -1.72 0.85
C VAL A 26 -6.23 -1.34 2.30
N THR A 27 -5.87 -2.33 3.10
CA THR A 27 -5.38 -2.14 4.47
C THR A 27 -3.85 -2.15 4.46
N LEU A 28 -3.24 -1.00 4.75
CA LEU A 28 -1.81 -0.89 4.97
C LEU A 28 -1.47 -1.01 6.45
N GLY A 29 -0.69 -2.02 6.81
CA GLY A 29 -0.03 -2.06 8.11
C GLY A 29 1.27 -1.27 8.06
N VAL A 30 1.38 -0.24 8.87
CA VAL A 30 2.53 0.67 8.97
C VAL A 30 3.08 0.69 10.39
N VAL A 31 4.35 1.08 10.53
CA VAL A 31 4.95 1.39 11.84
C VAL A 31 5.28 2.88 11.86
N ARG A 32 4.82 3.57 12.90
CA ARG A 32 5.08 5.00 13.12
C ARG A 32 5.45 5.22 14.58
N GLY A 33 6.65 5.76 14.83
CA GLY A 33 7.13 5.97 16.20
C GLY A 33 7.28 4.67 17.01
N GLY A 34 7.57 3.55 16.34
CA GLY A 34 7.65 2.23 16.98
C GLY A 34 6.30 1.52 17.15
N GLU A 35 5.19 2.22 16.99
CA GLU A 35 3.85 1.61 17.09
C GLU A 35 3.36 1.10 15.74
N ARG A 36 2.75 -0.09 15.74
CA ARG A 36 2.09 -0.66 14.57
C ARG A 36 0.66 -0.17 14.47
N ARG A 37 0.24 0.19 13.25
CA ARG A 37 -1.12 0.64 12.93
C ARG A 37 -1.55 0.08 11.60
N ASP A 38 -2.82 -0.30 11.50
CA ASP A 38 -3.46 -0.66 10.23
C ASP A 38 -4.31 0.52 9.76
N VAL A 39 -4.16 0.90 8.49
CA VAL A 39 -4.82 2.05 7.87
C VAL A 39 -5.53 1.57 6.61
N VAL A 40 -6.84 1.78 6.54
CA VAL A 40 -7.62 1.53 5.32
C VAL A 40 -7.53 2.76 4.43
N LEU A 41 -7.18 2.57 3.16
CA LEU A 41 -7.08 3.63 2.17
C LEU A 41 -7.52 3.18 0.79
N THR A 42 -7.90 4.14 -0.05
CA THR A 42 -8.14 3.94 -1.48
C THR A 42 -6.93 4.38 -2.28
N ILE A 43 -6.50 3.56 -3.22
CA ILE A 43 -5.37 3.87 -4.10
C ILE A 43 -5.81 4.86 -5.17
N GLY A 44 -5.11 5.99 -5.28
CA GLY A 44 -5.34 6.97 -6.34
C GLY A 44 -4.62 6.60 -7.64
N GLU A 45 -5.07 7.19 -8.74
CA GLU A 45 -4.37 7.09 -10.03
C GLU A 45 -2.98 7.73 -9.95
N LYS A 46 -2.00 7.13 -10.64
CA LYS A 46 -0.68 7.74 -10.79
C LYS A 46 -0.75 8.85 -11.84
N PRO A 47 -0.40 10.11 -11.50
CA PRO A 47 -0.35 11.19 -12.48
C PRO A 47 0.55 10.84 -13.67
N LEU A 48 0.10 11.21 -14.87
CA LEU A 48 0.89 11.20 -16.09
C LEU A 48 1.47 12.60 -16.22
N ASN A 49 2.72 12.77 -15.78
CA ASN A 49 3.48 13.99 -16.05
C ASN A 49 4.04 13.94 -17.48
#